data_AF-A0A7K3IT24-F1
#
_entry.id   AF-A0A7K3IT24-F1
#
_cell.length_a   1.000
_cell.length_b   1.000
_cell.length_c   1.000
_cell.angle_alpha   90.00
_cell.angle_beta   90.00
_cell.angle_gamma   90.00
#
_symmetry.space_group_name_H-M   'P 1'
#
loop_
_entity.id
_entity.type
_entity.pdbx_description
1 polymer ?
#
loop_
_entity_poly.entity_id
_entity_poly.type
_entity_poly.pdbx_seq_one_letter_code
_entity_poly.pdbx_strand_id
1 'polypeptide(L)'
;MEKKSINFSDPKTLEKYSSAFTLSDMEIFIFPELFYPLVLANIMSPIIWEWRNDTWFSNFEKKSFSYKTNRIKQFIIQNYAFNLDLSTWGLTTKPREIARFRDFFDIDLLRKSNALFGYEGDKYYFDIDIRKHFGLDKYNSDVIPYWKTETIEAMTAFRHKENFATGAGECVSLSALYAAAMFVVGRIPLEKIFLMATPLHSQNFILEKDGLITNNRRIVTKNMWFNGTSLSEKARRALKNEKVTIVSHISGYIHLIYKDATIDRNAYERFSAGLREFLVSDLTRAIFLNFLRFHSKYKFLFQFRCECSGIFRYISLEKIFEYEHTSRYSISDDTREHLIREIEGDEFHLSPLPDRIILNEVEEIIEENKGKGLKAIEDQIVSSNSQISELILHEMFIDISDFLYTDPNLPDSDKNYVNYNVPEISVNDNRKDIIDKITENARDSELSRLTLYAYRLMDNIDWLPFIKAAVERNPVCFQDLNGKSIQEVLYVLNAMTDESIYDGQRLAQPDEVWNFRRGDGIEKALLLADYIVQKDGKADIVITIENHKVRLISNGSEYRFKSNKSFNKTIEIKSNDINSPLTLIVR
;
A
#
# COMPACT_ATOMS: atom_id res chain seq x y z
N MET A 1 12.11 -33.07 19.84
CA MET A 1 11.06 -32.97 18.83
C MET A 1 11.60 -32.15 17.68
N GLU A 2 11.82 -32.78 16.53
CA GLU A 2 12.52 -32.20 15.38
C GLU A 2 11.73 -31.05 14.76
N LYS A 3 12.41 -29.92 14.49
CA LYS A 3 11.90 -28.90 13.55
C LYS A 3 11.61 -29.63 12.24
N LYS A 4 10.38 -29.58 11.74
CA LYS A 4 10.08 -30.00 10.36
C LYS A 4 10.87 -29.06 9.44
N SER A 5 12.05 -29.48 8.99
CA SER A 5 12.94 -28.61 8.20
C SER A 5 12.29 -28.33 6.86
N ILE A 6 12.18 -27.07 6.49
CA ILE A 6 11.74 -26.67 5.15
C ILE A 6 12.73 -27.26 4.15
N ASN A 7 12.23 -27.93 3.12
CA ASN A 7 13.10 -28.45 2.09
C ASN A 7 13.40 -27.36 1.04
N PHE A 8 14.53 -26.69 1.19
CA PHE A 8 15.01 -25.72 0.19
C PHE A 8 15.65 -26.36 -1.04
N SER A 9 15.64 -27.69 -1.17
CA SER A 9 15.99 -28.34 -2.43
C SER A 9 14.94 -28.13 -3.52
N ASP A 10 13.70 -27.78 -3.15
CA ASP A 10 12.69 -27.34 -4.11
C ASP A 10 12.96 -25.88 -4.50
N PRO A 11 13.28 -25.60 -5.78
CA PRO A 11 13.64 -24.25 -6.21
C PRO A 11 12.49 -23.24 -6.04
N LYS A 12 11.22 -23.68 -6.14
CA LYS A 12 10.07 -22.80 -5.92
C LYS A 12 9.97 -22.36 -4.46
N THR A 13 10.15 -23.30 -3.54
CA THR A 13 10.18 -23.02 -2.09
C THR A 13 11.33 -22.08 -1.76
N LEU A 14 12.54 -22.35 -2.25
CA LEU A 14 13.68 -21.47 -2.02
C LEU A 14 13.43 -20.06 -2.57
N GLU A 15 12.90 -19.95 -3.80
CA GLU A 15 12.57 -18.68 -4.45
C GLU A 15 11.53 -17.87 -3.67
N LYS A 16 10.47 -18.52 -3.15
CA LYS A 16 9.44 -17.87 -2.32
C LYS A 16 10.01 -17.34 -1.01
N TYR A 17 10.81 -18.13 -0.31
CA TYR A 17 11.36 -17.73 0.99
C TYR A 17 12.48 -16.70 0.86
N SER A 18 13.25 -16.68 -0.24
CA SER A 18 14.21 -15.60 -0.48
C SER A 18 13.49 -14.30 -0.84
N SER A 19 12.33 -14.37 -1.48
CA SER A 19 11.47 -13.20 -1.74
C SER A 19 10.88 -12.56 -0.49
N ALA A 20 10.92 -13.24 0.67
CA ALA A 20 10.53 -12.61 1.93
C ALA A 20 11.51 -11.51 2.40
N PHE A 21 12.72 -11.42 1.82
CA PHE A 21 13.70 -10.37 2.19
C PHE A 21 13.69 -9.15 1.27
N THR A 22 13.18 -9.32 0.06
CA THR A 22 13.04 -8.28 -0.97
C THR A 22 11.60 -7.80 -1.08
N LEU A 23 10.62 -8.69 -0.98
CA LEU A 23 9.20 -8.36 -1.01
C LEU A 23 8.84 -7.46 -2.20
N SER A 24 9.46 -7.68 -3.36
CA SER A 24 9.21 -6.80 -4.50
C SER A 24 7.74 -6.88 -4.91
N ASP A 25 7.21 -5.82 -5.53
CA ASP A 25 5.82 -5.83 -5.99
C ASP A 25 5.54 -7.09 -6.83
N MET A 26 6.44 -7.41 -7.77
CA MET A 26 6.38 -8.63 -8.58
C MET A 26 6.34 -9.90 -7.73
N GLU A 27 7.18 -9.99 -6.72
CA GLU A 27 7.24 -11.15 -5.81
C GLU A 27 5.95 -11.31 -5.01
N ILE A 28 5.33 -10.22 -4.56
CA ILE A 28 4.05 -10.25 -3.84
C ILE A 28 2.91 -10.67 -4.77
N PHE A 29 2.91 -10.21 -6.03
CA PHE A 29 1.91 -10.66 -7.00
C PHE A 29 2.04 -12.15 -7.35
N ILE A 30 3.27 -12.65 -7.39
CA ILE A 30 3.57 -14.03 -7.74
C ILE A 30 3.43 -14.97 -6.52
N PHE A 31 3.77 -14.50 -5.34
CA PHE A 31 3.66 -15.19 -4.05
C PHE A 31 2.81 -14.34 -3.10
N PRO A 32 1.48 -14.31 -3.28
CA PRO A 32 0.57 -13.51 -2.45
C PRO A 32 0.64 -13.86 -0.96
N GLU A 33 1.20 -15.02 -0.60
CA GLU A 33 1.55 -15.39 0.77
C GLU A 33 2.50 -14.40 1.45
N LEU A 34 3.26 -13.59 0.70
CA LEU A 34 4.24 -12.65 1.22
C LEU A 34 3.63 -11.33 1.72
N PHE A 35 2.40 -10.99 1.31
CA PHE A 35 1.85 -9.65 1.59
C PHE A 35 1.54 -9.44 3.08
N TYR A 36 0.80 -10.36 3.71
CA TYR A 36 0.47 -10.24 5.14
C TYR A 36 1.68 -10.45 6.09
N PRO A 37 2.66 -11.33 5.81
CA PRO A 37 3.92 -11.39 6.56
C PRO A 37 4.61 -10.05 6.77
N LEU A 38 4.55 -9.13 5.80
CA LEU A 38 5.10 -7.79 5.96
C LEU A 38 4.38 -6.99 7.06
N VAL A 39 3.05 -7.13 7.16
CA VAL A 39 2.26 -6.50 8.24
C VAL A 39 2.70 -7.04 9.59
N LEU A 40 2.82 -8.37 9.71
CA LEU A 40 3.24 -9.01 10.96
C LEU A 40 4.70 -8.68 11.32
N ALA A 41 5.60 -8.61 10.34
CA ALA A 41 6.98 -8.17 10.54
C ALA A 41 7.04 -6.73 11.09
N ASN A 42 6.22 -5.83 10.55
CA ASN A 42 6.09 -4.47 11.06
C ASN A 42 5.49 -4.44 12.48
N ILE A 43 4.50 -5.29 12.79
CA ILE A 43 3.96 -5.44 14.15
C ILE A 43 5.01 -5.96 15.12
N MET A 44 5.88 -6.87 14.69
CA MET A 44 6.99 -7.38 15.51
C MET A 44 8.08 -6.33 15.70
N SER A 45 8.22 -5.33 14.81
CA SER A 45 9.25 -4.29 14.90
C SER A 45 9.11 -3.43 16.16
N PRO A 46 10.20 -3.18 16.92
CA PRO A 46 10.14 -2.28 18.07
C PRO A 46 9.75 -0.84 17.68
N ILE A 47 10.00 -0.41 16.44
CA ILE A 47 9.77 0.97 15.99
C ILE A 47 8.31 1.41 16.20
N ILE A 48 7.34 0.56 15.80
CA ILE A 48 5.92 0.91 15.96
C ILE A 48 5.50 0.91 17.43
N TRP A 49 6.09 0.04 18.25
CA TRP A 49 5.78 0.01 19.68
C TRP A 49 6.25 1.28 20.39
N GLU A 50 7.37 1.86 19.96
CA GLU A 50 7.80 3.16 20.49
C GLU A 50 6.84 4.30 20.16
N TRP A 51 6.05 4.20 19.09
CA TRP A 51 5.02 5.21 18.82
C TRP A 51 3.96 5.27 19.92
N ARG A 52 3.70 4.18 20.63
CA ARG A 52 2.76 4.19 21.78
C ARG A 52 3.26 5.06 22.93
N ASN A 53 4.58 5.28 23.01
CA ASN A 53 5.22 6.12 24.02
C ASN A 53 5.30 7.58 23.60
N ASP A 54 4.99 7.90 22.34
CA ASP A 54 5.02 9.27 21.82
C ASP A 54 3.82 10.08 22.34
N THR A 55 4.11 11.30 22.82
CA THR A 55 3.10 12.25 23.31
C THR A 55 1.98 12.53 22.31
N TRP A 56 2.24 12.39 21.00
CA TRP A 56 1.24 12.48 19.92
C TRP A 56 0.04 11.54 20.13
N PHE A 57 0.29 10.38 20.73
CA PHE A 57 -0.70 9.35 21.01
C PHE A 57 -1.16 9.34 22.49
N SER A 58 -0.92 10.41 23.24
CA SER A 58 -1.42 10.52 24.62
C SER A 58 -2.94 10.34 24.71
N ASN A 59 -3.40 9.55 25.68
CA ASN A 59 -4.83 9.25 25.91
C ASN A 59 -5.55 8.62 24.71
N PHE A 60 -4.83 7.96 23.79
CA PHE A 60 -5.42 7.38 22.58
C PHE A 60 -6.55 6.40 22.85
N GLU A 61 -6.42 5.57 23.88
CA GLU A 61 -7.32 4.44 24.15
C GLU A 61 -8.79 4.88 24.27
N LYS A 62 -9.04 6.06 24.87
CA LYS A 62 -10.37 6.61 25.12
C LYS A 62 -10.98 7.37 23.93
N LYS A 63 -10.26 7.49 22.81
CA LYS A 63 -10.68 8.31 21.66
C LYS A 63 -11.49 7.52 20.64
N SER A 64 -12.30 8.23 19.86
CA SER A 64 -13.11 7.64 18.79
C SER A 64 -12.24 7.07 17.66
N PHE A 65 -12.79 6.13 16.89
CA PHE A 65 -12.14 5.53 15.72
C PHE A 65 -11.64 6.61 14.73
N SER A 66 -12.50 7.56 14.34
CA SER A 66 -12.13 8.63 13.41
C SER A 66 -11.03 9.55 13.93
N TYR A 67 -10.95 9.78 15.25
CA TYR A 67 -9.85 10.54 15.84
C TYR A 67 -8.54 9.74 15.76
N LYS A 68 -8.58 8.45 16.15
CA LYS A 68 -7.41 7.57 16.13
C LYS A 68 -6.82 7.46 14.73
N THR A 69 -7.66 7.17 13.73
CA THR A 69 -7.20 6.96 12.34
C THR A 69 -6.62 8.23 11.73
N ASN A 70 -7.21 9.40 12.00
CA ASN A 70 -6.64 10.68 11.55
C ASN A 70 -5.29 11.00 12.20
N ARG A 71 -5.13 10.72 13.49
CA ARG A 71 -3.85 10.93 14.20
C ARG A 71 -2.75 9.98 13.72
N ILE A 72 -3.07 8.71 13.46
CA ILE A 72 -2.15 7.74 12.85
C ILE A 72 -1.75 8.21 11.46
N LYS A 73 -2.72 8.59 10.62
CA LYS A 73 -2.45 9.16 9.29
C LYS A 73 -1.50 10.35 9.36
N GLN A 74 -1.79 11.33 10.22
CA GLN A 74 -0.93 12.52 10.37
C GLN A 74 0.48 12.14 10.80
N PHE A 75 0.62 11.22 11.77
CA PHE A 75 1.93 10.77 12.23
C PHE A 75 2.72 10.10 11.12
N ILE A 76 2.10 9.20 10.34
CA ILE A 76 2.75 8.55 9.19
C ILE A 76 3.16 9.59 8.15
N ILE A 77 2.28 10.52 7.77
CA ILE A 77 2.54 11.55 6.75
C ILE A 77 3.68 12.49 7.14
N GLN A 78 3.85 12.77 8.44
CA GLN A 78 4.89 13.62 9.00
C GLN A 78 6.25 12.91 9.10
N ASN A 79 6.26 11.59 9.31
CA ASN A 79 7.48 10.81 9.56
C ASN A 79 7.93 9.96 8.36
N TYR A 80 7.05 9.75 7.37
CA TYR A 80 7.30 8.92 6.20
C TYR A 80 6.80 9.60 4.93
N ALA A 81 7.73 9.84 4.00
CA ALA A 81 7.44 10.27 2.65
C ALA A 81 6.94 9.10 1.79
N PHE A 82 6.17 9.40 0.74
CA PHE A 82 5.90 8.41 -0.30
C PHE A 82 7.07 8.43 -1.28
N ASN A 83 7.80 7.31 -1.37
CA ASN A 83 8.95 7.21 -2.26
C ASN A 83 8.48 7.00 -3.70
N LEU A 84 8.84 7.93 -4.59
CA LEU A 84 8.57 7.88 -6.02
C LEU A 84 9.85 7.75 -6.85
N ASP A 85 11.02 7.64 -6.20
CA ASP A 85 12.26 7.35 -6.90
C ASP A 85 12.31 5.86 -7.26
N LEU A 86 11.86 5.57 -8.48
CA LEU A 86 11.80 4.21 -9.03
C LEU A 86 13.18 3.54 -9.16
N SER A 87 14.28 4.28 -9.02
CA SER A 87 15.63 3.71 -9.11
C SER A 87 16.28 3.45 -7.76
N THR A 88 15.57 3.72 -6.65
CA THR A 88 16.10 3.59 -5.28
C THR A 88 16.78 2.24 -5.04
N TRP A 89 16.15 1.16 -5.50
CA TRP A 89 16.62 -0.21 -5.28
C TRP A 89 17.37 -0.79 -6.49
N GLY A 90 17.68 0.05 -7.48
CA GLY A 90 18.40 -0.30 -8.70
C GLY A 90 17.48 -0.70 -9.85
N LEU A 91 18.11 -1.14 -10.94
CA LEU A 91 17.44 -1.52 -12.18
C LEU A 91 17.68 -3.00 -12.50
N THR A 92 16.68 -3.66 -13.06
CA THR A 92 16.74 -5.03 -13.62
C THR A 92 16.26 -5.02 -15.06
N THR A 93 16.10 -6.19 -15.69
CA THR A 93 15.56 -6.32 -17.04
C THR A 93 14.38 -7.28 -17.08
N LYS A 94 13.40 -7.01 -17.97
CA LYS A 94 12.24 -7.90 -18.16
C LYS A 94 12.65 -9.35 -18.44
N PRO A 95 13.63 -9.65 -19.32
CA PRO A 95 14.06 -11.02 -19.56
C PRO A 95 14.63 -11.70 -18.32
N ARG A 96 15.37 -10.97 -17.46
CA ARG A 96 15.93 -11.50 -16.21
C ARG A 96 14.83 -11.88 -15.22
N GLU A 97 13.85 -11.01 -15.01
CA GLU A 97 12.72 -11.31 -14.11
C GLU A 97 11.85 -12.44 -14.67
N ILE A 98 11.54 -12.46 -15.97
CA ILE A 98 10.80 -13.56 -16.60
C ILE A 98 11.56 -14.89 -16.46
N ALA A 99 12.88 -14.89 -16.67
CA ALA A 99 13.71 -16.08 -16.51
C ALA A 99 13.70 -16.62 -15.07
N ARG A 100 13.52 -15.75 -14.07
CA ARG A 100 13.42 -16.15 -12.67
C ARG A 100 12.14 -16.90 -12.34
N PHE A 101 11.03 -16.56 -13.00
CA PHE A 101 9.70 -17.09 -12.66
C PHE A 101 9.13 -18.11 -13.65
N ARG A 102 9.67 -18.19 -14.88
CA ARG A 102 9.16 -19.05 -15.98
C ARG A 102 8.99 -20.52 -15.61
N ASP A 103 9.82 -21.05 -14.72
CA ASP A 103 9.81 -22.47 -14.38
C ASP A 103 8.83 -22.78 -13.23
N PHE A 104 8.29 -21.73 -12.59
CA PHE A 104 7.37 -21.84 -11.45
C PHE A 104 5.94 -21.40 -11.78
N PHE A 105 5.78 -20.59 -12.83
CA PHE A 105 4.52 -19.95 -13.21
C PHE A 105 4.32 -19.96 -14.72
N ASP A 106 3.06 -20.13 -15.12
CA ASP A 106 2.66 -20.03 -16.52
C ASP A 106 2.97 -18.62 -17.06
N ILE A 107 3.78 -18.55 -18.12
CA ILE A 107 4.22 -17.29 -18.73
C ILE A 107 3.03 -16.51 -19.30
N ASP A 108 1.99 -17.17 -19.80
CA ASP A 108 0.81 -16.47 -20.33
C ASP A 108 -0.05 -15.91 -19.20
N LEU A 109 -0.02 -16.56 -18.04
CA LEU A 109 -0.62 -16.09 -16.79
C LEU A 109 0.18 -14.92 -16.20
N LEU A 110 1.52 -14.98 -16.27
CA LEU A 110 2.43 -13.86 -15.98
C LEU A 110 2.28 -12.71 -16.97
N ARG A 111 1.93 -12.97 -18.24
CA ARG A 111 1.64 -11.93 -19.25
C ARG A 111 0.30 -11.26 -19.02
N LYS A 112 -0.73 -12.01 -18.61
CA LYS A 112 -1.96 -11.41 -18.04
C LYS A 112 -1.63 -10.59 -16.79
N SER A 113 -0.61 -11.00 -16.03
CA SER A 113 0.01 -10.20 -14.99
C SER A 113 0.96 -9.10 -15.50
N ASN A 114 1.40 -9.06 -16.76
CA ASN A 114 2.13 -7.92 -17.33
C ASN A 114 1.21 -6.73 -17.64
N ALA A 115 -0.08 -6.98 -17.88
CA ALA A 115 -1.10 -5.94 -17.72
C ALA A 115 -1.22 -5.47 -16.26
N LEU A 116 -0.81 -6.32 -15.30
CA LEU A 116 -0.65 -6.01 -13.88
C LEU A 116 0.70 -5.35 -13.52
N PHE A 117 1.58 -5.05 -14.50
CA PHE A 117 2.91 -4.48 -14.23
C PHE A 117 3.11 -3.07 -14.82
N GLY A 118 2.05 -2.39 -15.27
CA GLY A 118 2.14 -1.02 -15.80
C GLY A 118 2.94 -0.85 -17.09
N TYR A 119 3.60 -1.91 -17.58
CA TYR A 119 4.53 -1.83 -18.71
C TYR A 119 3.84 -1.78 -20.09
N GLU A 120 2.56 -2.19 -20.17
CA GLU A 120 1.62 -1.92 -21.28
C GLU A 120 0.29 -1.27 -20.79
N GLY A 121 0.21 -0.88 -19.51
CA GLY A 121 -1.03 -0.47 -18.83
C GLY A 121 -1.71 0.76 -19.42
N ASP A 122 -0.96 1.58 -20.16
CA ASP A 122 -1.47 2.77 -20.86
C ASP A 122 -2.58 2.47 -21.86
N LYS A 123 -2.60 1.27 -22.46
CA LYS A 123 -3.66 0.94 -23.42
C LYS A 123 -5.02 0.70 -22.76
N TYR A 124 -5.07 0.54 -21.44
CA TYR A 124 -6.26 0.07 -20.74
C TYR A 124 -6.72 0.92 -19.56
N TYR A 125 -5.90 1.83 -19.02
CA TYR A 125 -6.22 2.48 -17.73
C TYR A 125 -5.99 4.02 -17.72
N PHE A 126 -6.96 4.74 -18.30
CA PHE A 126 -7.36 6.17 -18.10
C PHE A 126 -6.59 7.31 -18.78
N ASP A 127 -7.35 8.40 -19.01
CA ASP A 127 -6.96 9.74 -19.53
C ASP A 127 -5.91 10.50 -18.68
N ILE A 128 -5.29 9.86 -17.68
CA ILE A 128 -4.12 10.41 -17.01
C ILE A 128 -2.93 9.69 -17.63
N ASP A 129 -2.00 10.43 -18.20
CA ASP A 129 -0.71 9.93 -18.68
C ASP A 129 0.11 9.40 -17.48
N ILE A 130 -0.23 8.18 -17.02
CA ILE A 130 0.32 7.52 -15.83
C ILE A 130 1.83 7.33 -16.02
N ARG A 131 2.27 6.97 -17.23
CA ARG A 131 3.70 6.84 -17.51
C ARG A 131 4.43 8.14 -17.28
N LYS A 132 3.91 9.27 -17.78
CA LYS A 132 4.51 10.57 -17.51
C LYS A 132 4.43 10.95 -16.05
N HIS A 133 3.30 10.68 -15.38
CA HIS A 133 3.08 11.02 -13.98
C HIS A 133 4.06 10.33 -13.03
N PHE A 134 4.34 9.05 -13.27
CA PHE A 134 5.28 8.25 -12.48
C PHE A 134 6.70 8.23 -13.08
N GLY A 135 6.96 8.95 -14.16
CA GLY A 135 8.28 8.98 -14.82
C GLY A 135 8.68 7.67 -15.52
N LEU A 136 7.72 6.78 -15.79
CA LEU A 136 7.93 5.51 -16.49
C LEU A 136 8.33 5.69 -17.95
N ASP A 137 8.09 6.87 -18.55
CA ASP A 137 8.53 7.21 -19.90
C ASP A 137 10.05 7.10 -20.11
N LYS A 138 10.82 7.23 -19.03
CA LYS A 138 12.27 7.05 -19.05
C LYS A 138 12.68 5.59 -19.33
N TYR A 139 11.76 4.64 -19.13
CA TYR A 139 11.96 3.20 -19.35
C TYR A 139 11.19 2.75 -20.60
N ASN A 140 11.74 3.09 -21.77
CA ASN A 140 11.22 2.70 -23.08
C ASN A 140 11.89 1.44 -23.65
N SER A 141 12.75 0.77 -22.87
CA SER A 141 13.47 -0.44 -23.24
C SER A 141 13.07 -1.62 -22.34
N ASP A 142 13.86 -2.70 -22.37
CA ASP A 142 13.69 -3.86 -21.49
C ASP A 142 14.22 -3.63 -20.07
N VAL A 143 14.90 -2.51 -19.81
CA VAL A 143 15.37 -2.12 -18.47
C VAL A 143 14.21 -1.56 -17.66
N ILE A 144 14.03 -2.07 -16.45
CA ILE A 144 12.95 -1.69 -15.53
C ILE A 144 13.48 -1.44 -14.11
N PRO A 145 12.82 -0.56 -13.34
CA PRO A 145 12.97 -0.50 -11.89
C PRO A 145 12.88 -1.87 -11.19
N TYR A 146 13.68 -2.06 -10.14
CA TYR A 146 13.47 -3.15 -9.19
C TYR A 146 12.66 -2.61 -7.99
N TRP A 147 11.33 -2.77 -7.98
CA TRP A 147 10.46 -2.23 -6.91
C TRP A 147 10.46 -3.11 -5.68
N LYS A 148 11.39 -2.87 -4.77
CA LYS A 148 11.53 -3.58 -3.50
C LYS A 148 10.61 -2.94 -2.44
N THR A 149 9.83 -3.75 -1.73
CA THR A 149 9.02 -3.26 -0.60
C THR A 149 9.84 -3.25 0.69
N GLU A 150 9.61 -2.23 1.52
CA GLU A 150 10.36 -2.00 2.74
C GLU A 150 9.61 -2.46 4.00
N THR A 151 10.34 -3.12 4.91
CA THR A 151 9.96 -3.20 6.33
C THR A 151 10.09 -1.81 6.97
N ILE A 152 9.47 -1.61 8.13
CA ILE A 152 9.55 -0.32 8.82
C ILE A 152 10.98 0.08 9.18
N GLU A 153 11.89 -0.85 9.41
CA GLU A 153 13.33 -0.57 9.60
C GLU A 153 13.94 0.11 8.37
N ALA A 154 13.76 -0.49 7.20
CA ALA A 154 14.22 0.08 5.94
C ALA A 154 13.52 1.41 5.64
N MET A 155 12.20 1.50 5.86
CA MET A 155 11.46 2.76 5.69
C MET A 155 12.02 3.88 6.57
N THR A 156 12.35 3.55 7.82
CA THR A 156 12.90 4.48 8.81
C THR A 156 14.32 4.93 8.45
N ALA A 157 15.10 4.04 7.83
CA ALA A 157 16.49 4.28 7.45
C ALA A 157 16.67 5.27 6.28
N PHE A 158 15.62 5.56 5.50
CA PHE A 158 15.67 6.59 4.47
C PHE A 158 16.17 7.95 4.97
N ARG A 159 15.98 8.28 6.25
CA ARG A 159 16.57 9.48 6.89
C ARG A 159 18.09 9.60 6.75
N HIS A 160 18.78 8.49 6.44
CA HIS A 160 20.23 8.43 6.24
C HIS A 160 20.63 8.54 4.76
N LYS A 161 19.66 8.43 3.84
CA LYS A 161 19.88 8.63 2.40
C LYS A 161 19.86 10.12 2.09
N GLU A 162 20.74 10.54 1.19
CA GLU A 162 20.80 11.93 0.73
C GLU A 162 19.44 12.38 0.18
N ASN A 163 19.06 13.63 0.45
CA ASN A 163 17.77 14.25 0.10
C ASN A 163 16.52 13.76 0.85
N PHE A 164 16.68 12.91 1.88
CA PHE A 164 15.58 12.48 2.74
C PHE A 164 15.74 13.02 4.17
N ALA A 165 14.80 13.86 4.60
CA ALA A 165 14.75 14.38 5.97
C ALA A 165 14.03 13.44 6.95
N THR A 166 13.21 12.53 6.44
CA THR A 166 12.36 11.61 7.20
C THR A 166 12.52 10.19 6.67
N GLY A 167 11.76 9.23 7.24
CA GLY A 167 11.60 7.94 6.58
C GLY A 167 10.89 8.09 5.24
N ALA A 168 10.86 7.02 4.45
CA ALA A 168 10.10 6.93 3.22
C ALA A 168 9.71 5.47 2.93
N GLY A 169 8.77 5.26 2.03
CA GLY A 169 8.50 3.92 1.50
C GLY A 169 7.54 3.94 0.33
N GLU A 170 7.50 2.81 -0.37
CA GLU A 170 6.63 2.58 -1.53
C GLU A 170 5.19 2.25 -1.11
N CYS A 171 4.32 1.99 -2.09
CA CYS A 171 2.88 1.89 -1.88
C CYS A 171 2.51 0.70 -0.98
N VAL A 172 3.09 -0.48 -1.25
CA VAL A 172 2.93 -1.69 -0.43
C VAL A 172 3.44 -1.45 0.99
N SER A 173 4.61 -0.82 1.14
CA SER A 173 5.24 -0.51 2.44
C SER A 173 4.35 0.38 3.30
N LEU A 174 3.79 1.45 2.71
CA LEU A 174 2.83 2.32 3.39
C LEU A 174 1.54 1.58 3.75
N SER A 175 1.02 0.73 2.86
CA SER A 175 -0.17 -0.09 3.15
C SER A 175 0.08 -0.97 4.38
N ALA A 176 1.19 -1.70 4.42
CA ALA A 176 1.54 -2.54 5.56
C ALA A 176 1.82 -1.74 6.84
N LEU A 177 2.44 -0.55 6.72
CA LEU A 177 2.66 0.35 7.85
C LEU A 177 1.34 0.84 8.46
N TYR A 178 0.37 1.25 7.64
CA TYR A 178 -0.96 1.60 8.13
C TYR A 178 -1.63 0.43 8.84
N ALA A 179 -1.62 -0.77 8.25
CA ALA A 179 -2.20 -1.97 8.86
C ALA A 179 -1.58 -2.26 10.25
N ALA A 180 -0.24 -2.26 10.33
CA ALA A 180 0.47 -2.50 11.57
C ALA A 180 0.21 -1.40 12.62
N ALA A 181 0.19 -0.12 12.22
CA ALA A 181 -0.09 1.00 13.11
C ALA A 181 -1.54 1.00 13.62
N MET A 182 -2.51 0.64 12.77
CA MET A 182 -3.92 0.48 13.15
C MET A 182 -4.09 -0.61 14.22
N PHE A 183 -3.32 -1.70 14.13
CA PHE A 183 -3.30 -2.74 15.15
C PHE A 183 -2.59 -2.29 16.44
N VAL A 184 -1.31 -1.94 16.37
CA VAL A 184 -0.47 -1.67 17.55
C VAL A 184 -0.91 -0.40 18.28
N VAL A 185 -1.09 0.70 17.55
CA VAL A 185 -1.42 2.02 18.12
C VAL A 185 -2.93 2.23 18.16
N GLY A 186 -3.64 1.89 17.08
CA GLY A 186 -5.09 2.06 16.97
C GLY A 186 -5.90 1.06 17.82
N ARG A 187 -5.29 -0.05 18.24
CA ARG A 187 -5.95 -1.18 18.93
C ARG A 187 -7.12 -1.76 18.11
N ILE A 188 -6.96 -1.83 16.80
CA ILE A 188 -7.94 -2.43 15.88
C ILE A 188 -7.55 -3.90 15.67
N PRO A 189 -8.45 -4.87 15.93
CA PRO A 189 -8.16 -6.30 15.70
C PRO A 189 -7.77 -6.58 14.24
N LEU A 190 -6.83 -7.51 14.03
CA LEU A 190 -6.33 -7.86 12.69
C LEU A 190 -7.43 -8.41 11.78
N GLU A 191 -8.46 -9.03 12.36
CA GLU A 191 -9.62 -9.60 11.68
C GLU A 191 -10.49 -8.53 10.98
N LYS A 192 -10.28 -7.26 11.31
CA LYS A 192 -10.96 -6.10 10.71
C LYS A 192 -10.08 -5.38 9.68
N ILE A 193 -8.84 -5.82 9.45
CA ILE A 193 -7.88 -5.13 8.59
C ILE A 193 -7.60 -6.00 7.36
N PHE A 194 -8.10 -5.54 6.21
CA PHE A 194 -7.91 -6.19 4.92
C PHE A 194 -6.99 -5.35 4.04
N LEU A 195 -6.01 -5.98 3.41
CA LEU A 195 -5.14 -5.36 2.42
C LEU A 195 -5.67 -5.69 1.03
N MET A 196 -5.75 -4.70 0.16
CA MET A 196 -6.14 -4.82 -1.23
C MET A 196 -4.98 -4.32 -2.09
N ALA A 197 -4.54 -5.16 -3.02
CA ALA A 197 -3.52 -4.78 -3.99
C ALA A 197 -4.03 -4.91 -5.42
N THR A 198 -3.71 -3.88 -6.19
CA THR A 198 -3.81 -3.79 -7.63
C THR A 198 -2.39 -3.53 -8.17
N PRO A 199 -2.17 -3.76 -9.47
CA PRO A 199 -0.93 -3.42 -10.18
C PRO A 199 -0.32 -2.05 -9.88
N LEU A 200 -1.20 -1.09 -9.61
CA LEU A 200 -0.88 0.32 -9.52
C LEU A 200 -0.91 0.81 -8.08
N HIS A 201 -1.69 0.14 -7.23
CA HIS A 201 -2.00 0.64 -5.90
C HIS A 201 -2.17 -0.49 -4.88
N SER A 202 -1.59 -0.30 -3.71
CA SER A 202 -1.86 -1.05 -2.50
C SER A 202 -2.54 -0.16 -1.45
N GLN A 203 -3.58 -0.69 -0.84
CA GLN A 203 -4.40 0.04 0.12
C GLN A 203 -5.03 -0.91 1.12
N ASN A 204 -5.56 -0.37 2.22
CA ASN A 204 -6.26 -1.17 3.22
C ASN A 204 -7.73 -0.80 3.26
N PHE A 205 -8.59 -1.77 3.56
CA PHE A 205 -9.95 -1.55 4.02
C PHE A 205 -10.08 -2.00 5.47
N ILE A 206 -10.42 -1.05 6.35
CA ILE A 206 -10.61 -1.27 7.77
C ILE A 206 -12.11 -1.38 8.03
N LEU A 207 -12.58 -2.59 8.35
CA LEU A 207 -13.98 -2.89 8.60
C LEU A 207 -14.34 -2.59 10.06
N GLU A 208 -14.35 -1.30 10.40
CA GLU A 208 -14.74 -0.77 11.70
C GLU A 208 -15.70 0.41 11.48
N LYS A 209 -16.81 0.45 12.24
CA LYS A 209 -17.92 1.40 12.00
C LYS A 209 -18.40 1.28 10.54
N ASP A 210 -18.52 2.41 9.83
CA ASP A 210 -18.97 2.46 8.44
C ASP A 210 -17.88 2.11 7.43
N GLY A 211 -16.67 1.78 7.90
CA GLY A 211 -15.51 1.45 7.05
C GLY A 211 -14.54 2.63 6.83
N LEU A 212 -13.29 2.29 6.49
CA LEU A 212 -12.23 3.24 6.16
C LEU A 212 -11.27 2.64 5.13
N ILE A 213 -10.97 3.40 4.07
CA ILE A 213 -9.90 3.06 3.13
C ILE A 213 -8.65 3.87 3.46
N THR A 214 -7.46 3.24 3.47
CA THR A 214 -6.17 3.94 3.60
C THR A 214 -5.34 3.75 2.33
N ASN A 215 -4.78 4.82 1.77
CA ASN A 215 -3.94 4.75 0.57
C ASN A 215 -2.81 5.79 0.68
N ASN A 216 -1.56 5.32 0.69
CA ASN A 216 -0.34 6.14 0.71
C ASN A 216 -0.37 7.30 1.72
N ARG A 217 -0.74 8.51 1.29
CA ARG A 217 -0.80 9.72 2.15
C ARG A 217 -2.22 10.12 2.52
N ARG A 218 -3.21 9.23 2.37
CA ARG A 218 -4.64 9.56 2.47
C ARG A 218 -5.41 8.48 3.21
N ILE A 219 -6.51 8.91 3.82
CA ILE A 219 -7.57 8.03 4.30
C ILE A 219 -8.89 8.55 3.76
N VAL A 220 -9.84 7.65 3.49
CA VAL A 220 -11.16 7.98 2.96
C VAL A 220 -12.20 7.27 3.82
N THR A 221 -13.04 8.04 4.49
CA THR A 221 -14.23 7.55 5.19
C THR A 221 -15.41 7.45 4.22
N LYS A 222 -16.49 6.77 4.63
CA LYS A 222 -17.72 6.71 3.83
C LYS A 222 -18.25 8.11 3.49
N ASN A 223 -18.28 9.02 4.46
CA ASN A 223 -18.69 10.42 4.21
C ASN A 223 -17.78 11.13 3.19
N MET A 224 -16.46 10.91 3.26
CA MET A 224 -15.52 11.48 2.29
C MET A 224 -15.71 10.86 0.90
N TRP A 225 -16.15 9.61 0.81
CA TRP A 225 -16.41 8.95 -0.46
C TRP A 225 -17.50 9.65 -1.28
N PHE A 226 -18.46 10.33 -0.63
CA PHE A 226 -19.58 11.02 -1.26
C PHE A 226 -19.57 12.55 -1.05
N ASN A 227 -18.40 13.15 -0.76
CA ASN A 227 -18.29 14.58 -0.44
C ASN A 227 -18.05 15.52 -1.64
N GLY A 228 -18.04 15.00 -2.87
CA GLY A 228 -17.93 15.83 -4.07
C GLY A 228 -16.55 16.47 -4.30
N THR A 229 -15.47 15.89 -3.73
CA THR A 229 -14.10 16.39 -3.95
C THR A 229 -13.40 15.64 -5.08
N SER A 230 -12.44 16.30 -5.76
CA SER A 230 -11.56 15.64 -6.76
C SER A 230 -10.83 14.42 -6.17
N LEU A 231 -10.53 14.44 -4.87
CA LEU A 231 -9.98 13.27 -4.19
C LEU A 231 -10.95 12.08 -4.22
N SER A 232 -12.19 12.30 -3.77
CA SER A 232 -13.21 11.25 -3.71
C SER A 232 -13.52 10.66 -5.09
N GLU A 233 -13.52 11.50 -6.13
CA GLU A 233 -13.69 11.08 -7.51
C GLU A 233 -12.55 10.18 -7.98
N LYS A 234 -11.30 10.58 -7.77
CA LYS A 234 -10.14 9.74 -8.12
C LYS A 234 -10.19 8.39 -7.43
N ALA A 235 -10.59 8.36 -6.15
CA ALA A 235 -10.75 7.12 -5.40
C ALA A 235 -11.88 6.23 -5.96
N ARG A 236 -13.06 6.80 -6.25
CA ARG A 236 -14.18 6.10 -6.91
C ARG A 236 -13.77 5.51 -8.25
N ARG A 237 -13.15 6.33 -9.10
CA ARG A 237 -12.71 5.92 -10.44
C ARG A 237 -11.65 4.82 -10.39
N ALA A 238 -10.69 4.90 -9.46
CA ALA A 238 -9.70 3.84 -9.28
C ALA A 238 -10.40 2.51 -8.95
N LEU A 239 -11.27 2.49 -7.94
CA LEU A 239 -11.90 1.24 -7.51
C LEU A 239 -12.96 0.68 -8.49
N LYS A 240 -13.64 1.57 -9.25
CA LYS A 240 -14.60 1.18 -10.32
C LYS A 240 -13.92 0.41 -11.44
N ASN A 241 -12.68 0.73 -11.76
CA ASN A 241 -12.05 0.24 -12.97
C ASN A 241 -10.81 -0.63 -12.74
N GLU A 242 -10.09 -0.45 -11.63
CA GLU A 242 -8.99 -1.33 -11.27
C GLU A 242 -9.52 -2.69 -10.81
N LYS A 243 -8.84 -3.75 -11.27
CA LYS A 243 -9.11 -5.11 -10.82
C LYS A 243 -8.30 -5.38 -9.55
N VAL A 244 -9.00 -5.49 -8.42
CA VAL A 244 -8.37 -5.93 -7.18
C VAL A 244 -7.85 -7.34 -7.40
N THR A 245 -6.54 -7.46 -7.35
CA THR A 245 -5.84 -8.67 -7.76
C THR A 245 -5.57 -9.58 -6.58
N ILE A 246 -5.23 -8.99 -5.43
CA ILE A 246 -5.02 -9.69 -4.17
C ILE A 246 -5.87 -9.03 -3.09
N VAL A 247 -6.57 -9.84 -2.31
CA VAL A 247 -7.05 -9.45 -0.98
C VAL A 247 -6.33 -10.31 0.04
N SER A 248 -5.63 -9.67 0.98
CA SER A 248 -4.83 -10.31 2.02
C SER A 248 -5.35 -9.96 3.41
N HIS A 249 -5.36 -10.94 4.30
CA HIS A 249 -5.95 -10.89 5.63
C HIS A 249 -5.16 -11.82 6.57
N ILE A 250 -5.30 -11.66 7.90
CA ILE A 250 -4.59 -12.53 8.86
C ILE A 250 -4.89 -14.02 8.64
N SER A 251 -6.06 -14.35 8.11
CA SER A 251 -6.42 -15.73 7.78
C SER A 251 -5.86 -16.27 6.47
N GLY A 252 -5.23 -15.44 5.64
CA GLY A 252 -4.66 -15.84 4.35
C GLY A 252 -4.92 -14.83 3.24
N TYR A 253 -4.96 -15.30 2.00
CA TYR A 253 -5.20 -14.45 0.84
C TYR A 253 -6.19 -15.09 -0.15
N ILE A 254 -6.73 -14.25 -1.02
CA ILE A 254 -7.40 -14.64 -2.26
C ILE A 254 -6.83 -13.84 -3.42
N HIS A 255 -6.62 -14.52 -4.54
CA HIS A 255 -6.01 -13.92 -5.73
C HIS A 255 -6.95 -14.10 -6.93
N LEU A 256 -7.00 -13.08 -7.79
CA LEU A 256 -7.74 -13.09 -9.05
C LEU A 256 -7.47 -14.34 -9.91
N ILE A 257 -6.21 -14.79 -9.97
CA ILE A 257 -5.74 -15.75 -10.97
C ILE A 257 -5.65 -17.18 -10.41
N TYR A 258 -5.25 -17.35 -9.16
CA TYR A 258 -5.12 -18.69 -8.56
C TYR A 258 -6.48 -19.30 -8.24
N LYS A 259 -6.58 -20.63 -8.37
CA LYS A 259 -7.81 -21.40 -8.06
C LYS A 259 -8.02 -21.57 -6.56
N ASP A 260 -6.92 -21.67 -5.82
CA ASP A 260 -6.93 -21.86 -4.39
C ASP A 260 -6.91 -20.50 -3.68
N ALA A 261 -7.65 -20.42 -2.58
CA ALA A 261 -7.65 -19.31 -1.64
C ALA A 261 -7.36 -19.85 -0.24
N THR A 262 -6.56 -19.14 0.54
CA THR A 262 -6.24 -19.51 1.93
C THR A 262 -6.99 -18.65 2.94
N ILE A 263 -7.45 -17.47 2.53
CA ILE A 263 -8.29 -16.61 3.36
C ILE A 263 -9.52 -17.38 3.84
N ASP A 264 -9.88 -17.22 5.11
CA ASP A 264 -11.16 -17.73 5.63
C ASP A 264 -12.33 -17.20 4.79
N ARG A 265 -13.22 -18.12 4.37
CA ARG A 265 -14.35 -17.79 3.48
C ARG A 265 -15.27 -16.75 4.10
N ASN A 266 -15.62 -16.90 5.37
CA ASN A 266 -16.51 -15.96 6.06
C ASN A 266 -15.86 -14.58 6.19
N ALA A 267 -14.54 -14.53 6.42
CA ALA A 267 -13.79 -13.28 6.43
C ALA A 267 -13.81 -12.58 5.06
N TYR A 268 -13.67 -13.32 3.96
CA TYR A 268 -13.76 -12.76 2.61
C TYR A 268 -15.16 -12.28 2.25
N GLU A 269 -16.19 -13.06 2.57
CA GLU A 269 -17.59 -12.67 2.36
C GLU A 269 -17.95 -11.40 3.13
N ARG A 270 -17.54 -11.34 4.41
CA ARG A 270 -17.70 -10.15 5.26
C ARG A 270 -16.96 -8.94 4.72
N PHE A 271 -15.73 -9.12 4.22
CA PHE A 271 -14.98 -8.06 3.55
C PHE A 271 -15.71 -7.56 2.30
N SER A 272 -16.13 -8.47 1.41
CA SER A 272 -16.79 -8.14 0.15
C SER A 272 -18.11 -7.40 0.40
N ALA A 273 -18.94 -7.90 1.32
CA ALA A 273 -20.19 -7.25 1.72
C ALA A 273 -19.93 -5.86 2.34
N GLY A 274 -19.00 -5.77 3.30
CA GLY A 274 -18.68 -4.51 3.97
C GLY A 274 -18.09 -3.45 3.03
N LEU A 275 -17.25 -3.87 2.07
CA LEU A 275 -16.72 -2.96 1.05
C LEU A 275 -17.84 -2.49 0.12
N ARG A 276 -18.70 -3.39 -0.37
CA ARG A 276 -19.85 -3.01 -1.21
C ARG A 276 -20.78 -2.05 -0.49
N GLU A 277 -21.05 -2.28 0.79
CA GLU A 277 -21.85 -1.36 1.61
C GLU A 277 -21.16 0.00 1.80
N PHE A 278 -19.84 0.04 1.98
CA PHE A 278 -19.06 1.29 2.06
C PHE A 278 -19.17 2.13 0.78
N LEU A 279 -19.26 1.46 -0.38
CA LEU A 279 -19.24 2.07 -1.71
C LEU A 279 -20.61 2.50 -2.24
N VAL A 280 -21.66 2.35 -1.44
CA VAL A 280 -23.03 2.72 -1.81
C VAL A 280 -23.61 3.71 -0.80
N SER A 281 -24.38 4.66 -1.31
CA SER A 281 -25.20 5.56 -0.51
C SER A 281 -26.55 5.83 -1.17
N ASP A 282 -27.56 6.08 -0.34
CA ASP A 282 -28.81 6.67 -0.80
C ASP A 282 -28.62 8.14 -1.17
N LEU A 283 -29.50 8.66 -2.03
CA LEU A 283 -29.58 10.09 -2.31
C LEU A 283 -30.18 10.81 -1.10
N THR A 284 -29.43 11.74 -0.53
CA THR A 284 -29.87 12.65 0.53
C THR A 284 -29.64 14.09 0.10
N ARG A 285 -30.24 15.08 0.78
CA ARG A 285 -30.02 16.51 0.50
C ARG A 285 -28.52 16.84 0.48
N ALA A 286 -27.78 16.41 1.50
CA ALA A 286 -26.34 16.64 1.60
C ALA A 286 -25.56 16.00 0.44
N ILE A 287 -25.91 14.78 0.05
CA ILE A 287 -25.23 14.06 -1.04
C ILE A 287 -25.57 14.66 -2.40
N PHE A 288 -26.80 15.13 -2.60
CA PHE A 288 -27.20 15.85 -3.80
C PHE A 288 -26.41 17.16 -3.97
N LEU A 289 -26.25 17.94 -2.88
CA LEU A 289 -25.39 19.12 -2.89
C LEU A 289 -23.93 18.77 -3.18
N ASN A 290 -23.40 17.69 -2.60
CA ASN A 290 -22.05 17.20 -2.89
C ASN A 290 -21.87 16.79 -4.35
N PHE A 291 -22.87 16.14 -4.94
CA PHE A 291 -22.91 15.82 -6.36
C PHE A 291 -22.82 17.10 -7.20
N LEU A 292 -23.65 18.10 -6.91
CA LEU A 292 -23.68 19.38 -7.62
C LEU A 292 -22.37 20.17 -7.46
N ARG A 293 -21.68 20.10 -6.31
CA ARG A 293 -20.35 20.71 -6.12
C ARG A 293 -19.37 20.24 -7.18
N PHE A 294 -19.39 18.94 -7.46
CA PHE A 294 -18.46 18.26 -8.33
C PHE A 294 -18.86 18.34 -9.82
N HIS A 295 -20.11 18.02 -10.16
CA HIS A 295 -20.63 18.05 -11.53
C HIS A 295 -21.07 19.46 -11.91
N SER A 296 -20.10 20.34 -12.18
CA SER A 296 -20.36 21.75 -12.51
C SER A 296 -21.32 21.96 -13.68
N LYS A 297 -21.40 20.99 -14.62
CA LYS A 297 -22.34 21.02 -15.74
C LYS A 297 -23.81 21.09 -15.33
N TYR A 298 -24.17 20.74 -14.09
CA TYR A 298 -25.58 20.81 -13.63
C TYR A 298 -25.88 22.00 -12.74
N LYS A 299 -24.87 22.74 -12.25
CA LYS A 299 -25.08 23.86 -11.31
C LYS A 299 -26.03 24.92 -11.87
N PHE A 300 -25.92 25.19 -13.17
CA PHE A 300 -26.74 26.20 -13.86
C PHE A 300 -28.23 25.88 -13.88
N LEU A 301 -28.63 24.63 -13.63
CA LEU A 301 -30.03 24.22 -13.59
C LEU A 301 -30.72 24.69 -12.31
N PHE A 302 -29.98 25.08 -11.27
CA PHE A 302 -30.55 25.31 -9.95
C PHE A 302 -30.45 26.77 -9.50
N GLN A 303 -31.42 27.17 -8.70
CA GLN A 303 -31.46 28.40 -7.94
C GLN A 303 -31.96 28.11 -6.52
N PHE A 304 -31.58 28.94 -5.56
CA PHE A 304 -32.01 28.82 -4.17
C PHE A 304 -32.98 29.94 -3.81
N ARG A 305 -34.06 29.59 -3.11
CA ARG A 305 -35.05 30.54 -2.57
C ARG A 305 -34.72 30.81 -1.10
N CYS A 306 -34.46 32.07 -0.77
CA CYS A 306 -34.30 32.53 0.61
C CYS A 306 -35.43 33.48 1.00
N GLU A 307 -35.86 33.42 2.25
CA GLU A 307 -36.82 34.37 2.81
C GLU A 307 -36.05 35.40 3.66
N CYS A 308 -36.12 36.67 3.25
CA CYS A 308 -35.45 37.76 3.94
C CYS A 308 -36.49 38.84 4.28
N SER A 309 -36.81 38.99 5.56
CA SER A 309 -37.79 39.98 6.05
C SER A 309 -39.18 39.86 5.39
N GLY A 310 -39.65 38.64 5.19
CA GLY A 310 -40.96 38.34 4.58
C GLY A 310 -41.01 38.51 3.06
N ILE A 311 -39.87 38.75 2.40
CA ILE A 311 -39.75 38.82 0.94
C ILE A 311 -38.91 37.63 0.46
N PHE A 312 -39.42 36.89 -0.52
CA PHE A 312 -38.64 35.86 -1.20
C PHE A 312 -37.61 36.48 -2.14
N ARG A 313 -36.39 35.97 -2.06
CA ARG A 313 -35.29 36.31 -2.96
C ARG A 313 -34.71 35.03 -3.55
N TYR A 314 -34.11 35.16 -4.73
CA TYR A 314 -33.61 34.05 -5.52
C TYR A 314 -32.17 34.32 -5.91
N ILE A 315 -31.35 33.27 -5.88
CA ILE A 315 -29.94 33.35 -6.25
C ILE A 315 -29.54 32.08 -7.01
N SER A 316 -28.68 32.21 -8.01
CA SER A 316 -28.17 31.06 -8.76
C SER A 316 -27.28 30.17 -7.88
N LEU A 317 -27.31 28.85 -8.11
CA LEU A 317 -26.51 27.93 -7.30
C LEU A 317 -25.00 28.13 -7.52
N GLU A 318 -24.59 28.54 -8.73
CA GLU A 318 -23.21 28.89 -9.04
C GLU A 318 -22.69 29.96 -8.09
N LYS A 319 -23.47 31.02 -7.88
CA LYS A 319 -23.11 32.13 -6.98
C LYS A 319 -22.95 31.67 -5.55
N ILE A 320 -23.86 30.84 -5.04
CA ILE A 320 -23.72 30.32 -3.69
C ILE A 320 -22.44 29.50 -3.53
N PHE A 321 -22.07 28.68 -4.53
CA PHE A 321 -20.81 27.92 -4.49
C PHE A 321 -19.56 28.79 -4.59
N GLU A 322 -19.62 29.94 -5.27
CA GLU A 322 -18.52 30.92 -5.27
C GLU A 322 -18.26 31.45 -3.85
N TYR A 323 -19.31 31.84 -3.13
CA TYR A 323 -19.21 32.30 -1.74
C TYR A 323 -18.82 31.16 -0.78
N GLU A 324 -19.34 29.94 -0.97
CA GLU A 324 -18.96 28.78 -0.17
C GLU A 324 -17.45 28.49 -0.28
N HIS A 325 -16.83 28.74 -1.43
CA HIS A 325 -15.41 28.46 -1.63
C HIS A 325 -14.48 29.34 -0.77
N THR A 326 -14.94 30.55 -0.41
CA THR A 326 -14.19 31.50 0.41
C THR A 326 -14.70 31.60 1.85
N SER A 327 -15.84 30.95 2.15
CA SER A 327 -16.46 30.93 3.48
C SER A 327 -16.03 29.73 4.32
N ARG A 328 -16.20 29.86 5.64
CA ARG A 328 -16.15 28.72 6.58
C ARG A 328 -17.49 28.01 6.71
N TYR A 329 -18.55 28.57 6.14
CA TYR A 329 -19.91 28.03 6.15
C TYR A 329 -20.20 27.34 4.81
N SER A 330 -21.19 26.44 4.84
CA SER A 330 -21.56 25.62 3.71
C SER A 330 -23.05 25.75 3.42
N ILE A 331 -23.44 25.60 2.15
CA ILE A 331 -24.84 25.45 1.76
C ILE A 331 -25.45 24.16 2.34
N SER A 332 -24.65 23.20 2.80
CA SER A 332 -25.20 22.06 3.55
C SER A 332 -25.80 22.50 4.89
N ASP A 333 -26.94 21.92 5.24
CA ASP A 333 -27.93 22.37 6.23
C ASP A 333 -27.39 23.11 7.47
N ASP A 334 -26.42 22.56 8.20
CA ASP A 334 -26.03 23.08 9.54
C ASP A 334 -25.48 24.52 9.57
N THR A 335 -25.01 25.06 8.44
CA THR A 335 -24.42 26.42 8.38
C THR A 335 -24.96 27.27 7.25
N ARG A 336 -25.99 26.80 6.55
CA ARG A 336 -26.56 27.43 5.35
C ARG A 336 -26.99 28.88 5.61
N GLU A 337 -27.70 29.13 6.71
CA GLU A 337 -28.17 30.48 7.05
C GLU A 337 -27.01 31.47 7.21
N HIS A 338 -25.89 31.03 7.78
CA HIS A 338 -24.72 31.88 7.95
C HIS A 338 -24.06 32.18 6.61
N LEU A 339 -23.96 31.19 5.71
CA LEU A 339 -23.45 31.41 4.36
C LEU A 339 -24.32 32.43 3.60
N ILE A 340 -25.64 32.27 3.63
CA ILE A 340 -26.58 33.17 2.93
C ILE A 340 -26.45 34.61 3.44
N ARG A 341 -26.14 34.84 4.73
CA ARG A 341 -25.92 36.18 5.29
C ARG A 341 -24.61 36.83 4.84
N GLU A 342 -23.63 36.06 4.36
CA GLU A 342 -22.35 36.58 3.85
C GLU A 342 -22.45 37.02 2.38
N ILE A 343 -23.50 36.62 1.67
CA ILE A 343 -23.71 36.96 0.26
C ILE A 343 -24.16 38.41 0.13
N GLU A 344 -23.52 39.15 -0.78
CA GLU A 344 -23.88 40.55 -1.06
C GLU A 344 -25.31 40.65 -1.61
N GLY A 345 -26.04 41.68 -1.18
CA GLY A 345 -27.49 41.79 -1.43
C GLY A 345 -27.88 41.96 -2.90
N ASP A 346 -26.96 42.43 -3.74
CA ASP A 346 -27.11 42.64 -5.19
C ASP A 346 -26.98 41.36 -6.02
N GLU A 347 -26.46 40.29 -5.44
CA GLU A 347 -26.44 38.95 -6.04
C GLU A 347 -27.82 38.27 -6.01
N PHE A 348 -28.80 38.85 -5.30
CA PHE A 348 -30.15 38.32 -5.18
C PHE A 348 -31.14 38.99 -6.14
N HIS A 349 -32.03 38.17 -6.70
CA HIS A 349 -33.14 38.58 -7.54
C HIS A 349 -34.47 38.53 -6.76
N LEU A 350 -35.39 39.47 -7.05
CA LEU A 350 -36.72 39.51 -6.43
C LEU A 350 -37.73 38.56 -7.08
N SER A 351 -37.38 38.00 -8.24
CA SER A 351 -38.19 37.02 -8.97
C SER A 351 -37.33 35.80 -9.29
N PRO A 352 -37.93 34.61 -9.45
CA PRO A 352 -37.21 33.43 -9.91
C PRO A 352 -36.45 33.70 -11.21
N LEU A 353 -35.23 33.19 -11.29
CA LEU A 353 -34.46 33.17 -12.53
C LEU A 353 -35.16 32.24 -13.55
N PRO A 354 -35.23 32.63 -14.83
CA PRO A 354 -35.83 31.80 -15.87
C PRO A 354 -35.04 30.50 -16.07
N ASP A 355 -35.75 29.45 -16.50
CA ASP A 355 -35.17 28.14 -16.87
C ASP A 355 -34.31 27.48 -15.78
N ARG A 356 -34.69 27.69 -14.51
CA ARG A 356 -33.99 27.12 -13.33
C ARG A 356 -34.94 26.52 -12.31
N ILE A 357 -34.52 25.43 -11.71
CA ILE A 357 -35.21 24.64 -10.68
C ILE A 357 -34.95 25.25 -9.31
N ILE A 358 -35.99 25.34 -8.48
CA ILE A 358 -35.88 25.77 -7.09
C ILE A 358 -35.29 24.60 -6.28
N LEU A 359 -34.05 24.73 -5.84
CA LEU A 359 -33.29 23.71 -5.11
C LEU A 359 -34.01 23.28 -3.83
N ASN A 360 -34.66 24.20 -3.11
CA ASN A 360 -35.42 23.88 -1.91
C ASN A 360 -36.51 22.83 -2.16
N GLU A 361 -37.20 22.90 -3.29
CA GLU A 361 -38.27 21.97 -3.66
C GLU A 361 -37.70 20.59 -4.01
N VAL A 362 -36.52 20.56 -4.66
CA VAL A 362 -35.79 19.31 -4.92
C VAL A 362 -35.35 18.65 -3.60
N GLU A 363 -34.87 19.43 -2.63
CA GLU A 363 -34.51 18.94 -1.31
C GLU A 363 -35.70 18.39 -0.52
N GLU A 364 -36.89 18.98 -0.70
CA GLU A 364 -38.16 18.48 -0.16
C GLU A 364 -38.55 17.15 -0.83
N ILE A 365 -38.52 17.07 -2.16
CA ILE A 365 -38.79 15.83 -2.91
C ILE A 365 -37.85 14.71 -2.48
N ILE A 366 -36.56 15.00 -2.31
CA ILE A 366 -35.58 13.99 -1.84
C ILE A 366 -35.96 13.46 -0.46
N GLU A 367 -36.38 14.31 0.47
CA GLU A 367 -36.76 13.88 1.82
C GLU A 367 -38.10 13.13 1.84
N GLU A 368 -39.10 13.59 1.09
CA GLU A 368 -40.42 12.95 1.00
C GLU A 368 -40.37 11.56 0.33
N ASN A 369 -39.34 11.31 -0.48
CA ASN A 369 -39.13 10.04 -1.17
C ASN A 369 -37.94 9.24 -0.62
N LYS A 370 -37.49 9.56 0.59
CA LYS A 370 -36.47 8.79 1.31
C LYS A 370 -36.86 7.32 1.39
N GLY A 371 -35.97 6.45 0.90
CA GLY A 371 -36.19 5.00 0.84
C GLY A 371 -37.08 4.49 -0.30
N LYS A 372 -37.63 5.37 -1.17
CA LYS A 372 -38.44 4.97 -2.35
C LYS A 372 -37.61 4.70 -3.61
N GLY A 373 -36.29 4.87 -3.54
CA GLY A 373 -35.34 4.67 -4.64
C GLY A 373 -35.17 5.89 -5.54
N LEU A 374 -34.06 5.92 -6.29
CA LEU A 374 -33.66 7.05 -7.13
C LEU A 374 -34.69 7.38 -8.22
N LYS A 375 -35.35 6.36 -8.79
CA LYS A 375 -36.32 6.52 -9.87
C LYS A 375 -37.56 7.31 -9.46
N ALA A 376 -38.06 7.08 -8.24
CA ALA A 376 -39.21 7.82 -7.71
C ALA A 376 -38.90 9.32 -7.50
N ILE A 377 -37.66 9.62 -7.10
CA ILE A 377 -37.16 11.00 -6.96
C ILE A 377 -37.04 11.66 -8.35
N GLU A 378 -36.45 10.95 -9.31
CA GLU A 378 -36.33 11.40 -10.71
C GLU A 378 -37.69 11.75 -11.31
N ASP A 379 -38.66 10.84 -11.25
CA ASP A 379 -39.97 11.04 -11.88
C ASP A 379 -40.73 12.24 -11.29
N GLN A 380 -40.59 12.50 -9.98
CA GLN A 380 -41.18 13.68 -9.34
C GLN A 380 -40.47 14.97 -9.73
N ILE A 381 -39.14 14.97 -9.85
CA ILE A 381 -38.39 16.17 -10.26
C ILE A 381 -38.67 16.50 -11.72
N VAL A 382 -38.72 15.49 -12.60
CA VAL A 382 -39.05 15.67 -14.03
C VAL A 382 -40.48 16.21 -14.18
N SER A 383 -41.47 15.60 -13.51
CA SER A 383 -42.86 16.04 -13.61
C SER A 383 -43.11 17.43 -13.02
N SER A 384 -42.39 17.81 -11.97
CA SER A 384 -42.53 19.12 -11.32
C SER A 384 -41.76 20.25 -12.03
N ASN A 385 -40.89 19.93 -13.01
CA ASN A 385 -40.02 20.91 -13.67
C ASN A 385 -40.09 20.82 -15.20
N SER A 386 -41.29 20.84 -15.77
CA SER A 386 -41.53 20.74 -17.22
C SER A 386 -40.88 21.84 -18.07
N GLN A 387 -40.45 22.94 -17.45
CA GLN A 387 -39.71 24.03 -18.10
C GLN A 387 -38.27 23.63 -18.47
N ILE A 388 -37.72 22.58 -17.85
CA ILE A 388 -36.37 22.09 -18.11
C ILE A 388 -36.44 20.93 -19.10
N SER A 389 -35.42 20.81 -19.95
CA SER A 389 -35.29 19.66 -20.85
C SER A 389 -35.23 18.35 -20.05
N GLU A 390 -36.21 17.47 -20.28
CA GLU A 390 -36.26 16.12 -19.70
C GLU A 390 -34.99 15.31 -20.00
N LEU A 391 -34.39 15.50 -21.19
CA LEU A 391 -33.11 14.86 -21.56
C LEU A 391 -31.96 15.24 -20.61
N ILE A 392 -31.86 16.52 -20.24
CA ILE A 392 -30.80 17.01 -19.33
C ILE A 392 -31.03 16.46 -17.91
N LEU A 393 -32.29 16.38 -17.47
CA LEU A 393 -32.63 15.81 -16.16
C LEU A 393 -32.32 14.32 -16.10
N HIS A 394 -32.69 13.54 -17.12
CA HIS A 394 -32.33 12.13 -17.19
C HIS A 394 -30.82 11.93 -17.22
N GLU A 395 -30.07 12.73 -17.97
CA GLU A 395 -28.60 12.69 -17.95
C GLU A 395 -28.05 12.95 -16.54
N MET A 396 -28.58 13.95 -15.84
CA MET A 396 -28.19 14.25 -14.46
C MET A 396 -28.46 13.07 -13.51
N PHE A 397 -29.60 12.39 -13.64
CA PHE A 397 -29.92 11.24 -12.80
C PHE A 397 -29.07 10.00 -13.10
N ILE A 398 -28.62 9.82 -14.36
CA ILE A 398 -27.60 8.82 -14.70
C ILE A 398 -26.29 9.13 -13.98
N ASP A 399 -25.82 10.39 -14.05
CA ASP A 399 -24.61 10.84 -13.36
C ASP A 399 -24.72 10.73 -11.83
N ILE A 400 -25.90 11.01 -11.25
CA ILE A 400 -26.18 10.82 -9.82
C ILE A 400 -26.08 9.34 -9.46
N SER A 401 -26.69 8.45 -10.25
CA SER A 401 -26.61 7.00 -10.03
C SER A 401 -25.15 6.53 -9.99
N ASP A 402 -24.33 7.00 -10.94
CA ASP A 402 -22.90 6.71 -11.00
C ASP A 402 -22.11 7.31 -9.81
N PHE A 403 -22.57 8.42 -9.23
CA PHE A 403 -21.98 9.02 -8.04
C PHE A 403 -22.32 8.26 -6.76
N LEU A 404 -23.54 7.71 -6.66
CA LEU A 404 -24.07 7.01 -5.48
C LEU A 404 -23.60 5.56 -5.36
N TYR A 405 -23.17 4.96 -6.47
CA TYR A 405 -22.85 3.54 -6.55
C TYR A 405 -21.49 3.31 -7.20
N THR A 406 -20.61 2.57 -6.52
CA THR A 406 -19.36 2.06 -7.11
C THR A 406 -19.30 0.54 -6.95
N ASP A 407 -19.24 -0.19 -8.07
CA ASP A 407 -19.06 -1.65 -8.06
C ASP A 407 -17.56 -2.01 -8.09
N PRO A 408 -17.00 -2.62 -7.02
CA PRO A 408 -15.60 -3.02 -7.01
C PRO A 408 -15.40 -4.33 -7.79
N ASN A 409 -14.34 -4.40 -8.59
CA ASN A 409 -13.92 -5.62 -9.24
C ASN A 409 -13.00 -6.44 -8.32
N LEU A 410 -13.60 -7.37 -7.57
CA LEU A 410 -12.92 -8.22 -6.58
C LEU A 410 -12.61 -9.61 -7.14
N PRO A 411 -11.62 -10.34 -6.58
CA PRO A 411 -11.41 -11.74 -6.91
C PRO A 411 -12.68 -12.58 -6.76
N ASP A 412 -12.92 -13.52 -7.67
CA ASP A 412 -14.08 -14.41 -7.60
C ASP A 412 -14.10 -15.17 -6.26
N SER A 413 -15.27 -15.24 -5.61
CA SER A 413 -15.48 -16.00 -4.38
C SER A 413 -15.55 -17.51 -4.62
N ASP A 414 -15.83 -17.97 -5.83
CA ASP A 414 -15.84 -19.40 -6.19
C ASP A 414 -14.41 -19.93 -6.37
N LYS A 415 -13.76 -20.20 -5.24
CA LYS A 415 -12.41 -20.73 -5.12
C LYS A 415 -12.39 -22.02 -4.32
N ASN A 416 -11.30 -22.77 -4.43
CA ASN A 416 -10.99 -23.85 -3.52
C ASN A 416 -10.37 -23.27 -2.24
N TYR A 417 -11.13 -23.27 -1.13
CA TYR A 417 -10.65 -22.72 0.13
C TYR A 417 -9.87 -23.77 0.90
N VAL A 418 -8.60 -23.48 1.13
CA VAL A 418 -7.66 -24.37 1.83
C VAL A 418 -7.48 -23.87 3.26
N ASN A 419 -7.70 -24.76 4.23
CA ASN A 419 -7.48 -24.43 5.63
C ASN A 419 -6.03 -24.01 5.87
N TYR A 420 -5.88 -22.91 6.60
CA TYR A 420 -4.61 -22.25 6.80
C TYR A 420 -4.41 -22.01 8.29
N ASN A 421 -3.31 -22.52 8.86
CA ASN A 421 -3.01 -22.33 10.27
C ASN A 421 -2.54 -20.88 10.50
N VAL A 422 -3.12 -20.22 11.49
CA VAL A 422 -2.93 -18.79 11.76
C VAL A 422 -2.55 -18.59 13.23
N PRO A 423 -1.66 -17.63 13.53
CA PRO A 423 -1.34 -17.32 14.92
C PRO A 423 -2.48 -16.51 15.58
N GLU A 424 -2.84 -16.86 16.82
CA GLU A 424 -3.85 -16.13 17.59
C GLU A 424 -3.27 -14.86 18.21
N ILE A 425 -3.39 -13.74 17.50
CA ILE A 425 -2.86 -12.44 17.92
C ILE A 425 -3.98 -11.51 18.38
N SER A 426 -3.89 -11.01 19.60
CA SER A 426 -4.86 -10.10 20.20
C SER A 426 -4.31 -8.69 20.34
N VAL A 427 -5.19 -7.69 20.31
CA VAL A 427 -4.85 -6.29 20.60
C VAL A 427 -4.32 -6.08 22.02
N ASN A 428 -4.52 -7.05 22.93
CA ASN A 428 -4.01 -6.99 24.31
C ASN A 428 -2.61 -7.58 24.45
N ASP A 429 -2.14 -8.34 23.48
CA ASP A 429 -0.80 -8.92 23.51
C ASP A 429 0.25 -7.82 23.48
N ASN A 430 1.36 -8.03 24.19
CA ASN A 430 2.54 -7.18 24.05
C ASN A 430 3.44 -7.68 22.89
N ARG A 431 4.46 -6.89 22.52
CA ARG A 431 5.38 -7.24 21.42
C ARG A 431 6.01 -8.62 21.59
N LYS A 432 6.45 -8.96 22.81
CA LYS A 432 7.11 -10.24 23.10
C LYS A 432 6.13 -11.39 22.92
N ASP A 433 4.92 -11.28 23.48
CA ASP A 433 3.88 -12.32 23.36
C ASP A 433 3.57 -12.63 21.89
N ILE A 434 3.49 -11.59 21.03
CA ILE A 434 3.24 -11.75 19.60
C ILE A 434 4.39 -12.48 18.91
N ILE A 435 5.64 -12.11 19.20
CA ILE A 435 6.82 -12.78 18.65
C ILE A 435 6.86 -14.25 19.07
N ASP A 436 6.60 -14.52 20.35
CA ASP A 436 6.61 -15.88 20.90
C ASP A 436 5.51 -16.73 20.21
N LYS A 437 4.28 -16.21 20.09
CA LYS A 437 3.16 -16.86 19.38
C LYS A 437 3.46 -17.16 17.91
N ILE A 438 4.03 -16.19 17.18
CA ILE A 438 4.42 -16.38 15.77
C ILE A 438 5.51 -17.45 15.67
N THR A 439 6.51 -17.39 16.55
CA THR A 439 7.64 -18.34 16.55
C THR A 439 7.19 -19.77 16.86
N GLU A 440 6.26 -19.94 17.80
CA GLU A 440 5.66 -21.24 18.12
C GLU A 440 4.81 -21.77 16.97
N ASN A 441 3.99 -20.91 16.37
CA ASN A 441 3.07 -21.25 15.28
C ASN A 441 3.81 -21.53 13.95
N ALA A 442 5.03 -21.02 13.76
CA ALA A 442 5.87 -21.24 12.58
C ALA A 442 6.20 -22.72 12.30
N ARG A 443 6.00 -23.64 13.25
CA ARG A 443 6.14 -25.07 13.00
C ARG A 443 5.14 -25.57 11.95
N ASP A 444 3.91 -25.05 12.00
CA ASP A 444 2.79 -25.57 11.23
C ASP A 444 2.08 -24.51 10.37
N SER A 445 2.46 -23.22 10.49
CA SER A 445 1.93 -22.12 9.68
C SER A 445 2.99 -21.52 8.75
N GLU A 446 2.69 -21.47 7.45
CA GLU A 446 3.57 -20.82 6.49
C GLU A 446 3.58 -19.30 6.65
N LEU A 447 2.46 -18.65 6.97
CA LEU A 447 2.39 -17.23 7.28
C LEU A 447 3.34 -16.87 8.43
N SER A 448 3.29 -17.63 9.52
CA SER A 448 4.19 -17.40 10.66
C SER A 448 5.65 -17.62 10.26
N ARG A 449 5.97 -18.63 9.43
CA ARG A 449 7.33 -18.80 8.90
C ARG A 449 7.76 -17.63 8.05
N LEU A 450 7.03 -17.30 6.99
CA LEU A 450 7.35 -16.17 6.10
C LEU A 450 7.46 -14.86 6.87
N THR A 451 6.69 -14.68 7.94
CA THR A 451 6.82 -13.53 8.85
C THR A 451 8.19 -13.50 9.54
N LEU A 452 8.70 -14.63 10.05
CA LEU A 452 10.03 -14.68 10.64
C LEU A 452 11.14 -14.35 9.62
N TYR A 453 10.95 -14.76 8.36
CA TYR A 453 11.86 -14.43 7.26
C TYR A 453 11.79 -12.94 6.90
N ALA A 454 10.59 -12.37 6.72
CA ALA A 454 10.40 -10.95 6.46
C ALA A 454 10.89 -10.05 7.61
N TYR A 455 10.64 -10.47 8.86
CA TYR A 455 11.17 -9.80 10.06
C TYR A 455 12.67 -10.01 10.25
N ARG A 456 13.26 -11.00 9.57
CA ARG A 456 14.69 -11.37 9.61
C ARG A 456 15.17 -11.83 10.98
N LEU A 457 14.42 -12.72 11.64
CA LEU A 457 14.83 -13.32 12.91
C LEU A 457 15.91 -14.39 12.69
N MET A 458 17.15 -13.96 12.42
CA MET A 458 18.22 -14.78 11.87
C MET A 458 18.63 -15.96 12.77
N ASP A 459 18.40 -15.89 14.08
CA ASP A 459 18.65 -16.99 15.02
C ASP A 459 17.64 -18.14 14.90
N ASN A 460 16.47 -17.87 14.31
CA ASN A 460 15.34 -18.79 14.29
C ASN A 460 15.06 -19.36 12.89
N ILE A 461 15.60 -18.73 11.84
CA ILE A 461 15.37 -19.07 10.43
C ILE A 461 16.62 -19.66 9.75
N ASP A 462 16.41 -20.31 8.62
CA ASP A 462 17.51 -20.72 7.73
C ASP A 462 18.06 -19.51 6.97
N TRP A 463 19.38 -19.41 6.86
CA TRP A 463 20.08 -18.32 6.19
C TRP A 463 20.17 -18.50 4.67
N LEU A 464 19.99 -19.71 4.13
CA LEU A 464 20.12 -19.97 2.70
C LEU A 464 19.22 -19.04 1.86
N PRO A 465 17.92 -18.84 2.19
CA PRO A 465 17.08 -17.89 1.45
C PRO A 465 17.55 -16.42 1.58
N PHE A 466 18.09 -16.03 2.74
CA PHE A 466 18.65 -14.68 2.94
C PHE A 466 19.88 -14.45 2.06
N ILE A 467 20.79 -15.43 2.02
CA ILE A 467 22.01 -15.37 1.19
C ILE A 467 21.66 -15.35 -0.29
N LYS A 468 20.69 -16.17 -0.74
CA LYS A 468 20.19 -16.14 -2.11
C LYS A 468 19.71 -14.74 -2.51
N ALA A 469 18.87 -14.12 -1.68
CA ALA A 469 18.42 -12.76 -1.93
C ALA A 469 19.60 -11.77 -2.00
N ALA A 470 20.56 -11.89 -1.05
CA ALA A 470 21.73 -11.02 -0.97
C ALA A 470 22.58 -11.00 -2.24
N VAL A 471 22.84 -12.15 -2.85
CA VAL A 471 23.79 -12.25 -3.98
C VAL A 471 23.13 -12.21 -5.36
N GLU A 472 21.81 -12.38 -5.44
CA GLU A 472 21.10 -12.44 -6.73
C GLU A 472 20.22 -11.20 -7.01
N ARG A 473 19.85 -10.42 -5.97
CA ARG A 473 18.75 -9.45 -6.03
C ARG A 473 19.07 -8.04 -5.49
N ASN A 474 20.32 -7.61 -5.56
CA ASN A 474 20.75 -6.29 -5.07
C ASN A 474 21.44 -5.44 -6.15
N PRO A 475 20.74 -5.05 -7.23
CA PRO A 475 21.40 -4.43 -8.40
C PRO A 475 21.96 -3.02 -8.16
N VAL A 476 21.55 -2.32 -7.09
CA VAL A 476 21.88 -0.89 -6.89
C VAL A 476 23.35 -0.61 -6.63
N CYS A 477 24.06 -1.46 -5.89
CA CYS A 477 25.45 -1.20 -5.50
C CYS A 477 26.40 -1.26 -6.72
N PHE A 478 26.02 -1.98 -7.77
CA PHE A 478 26.88 -2.24 -8.92
C PHE A 478 27.07 -1.06 -9.85
N GLN A 479 26.03 -0.24 -10.04
CA GLN A 479 26.13 0.89 -10.97
C GLN A 479 27.24 1.87 -10.54
N ASP A 480 27.27 2.19 -9.25
CA ASP A 480 28.25 3.11 -8.67
C ASP A 480 29.64 2.49 -8.43
N LEU A 481 29.69 1.18 -8.17
CA LEU A 481 30.93 0.44 -7.92
C LEU A 481 31.56 -0.14 -9.20
N ASN A 482 30.92 0.04 -10.35
CA ASN A 482 31.40 -0.49 -11.61
C ASN A 482 32.83 0.01 -11.92
N GLY A 483 33.69 -0.90 -12.38
CA GLY A 483 35.09 -0.60 -12.69
C GLY A 483 36.05 -0.47 -11.49
N LYS A 484 35.56 -0.40 -10.25
CA LYS A 484 36.43 -0.34 -9.05
C LYS A 484 37.15 -1.67 -8.80
N SER A 485 38.33 -1.62 -8.20
CA SER A 485 39.02 -2.80 -7.65
C SER A 485 38.38 -3.26 -6.35
N ILE A 486 38.58 -4.53 -5.96
CA ILE A 486 38.03 -5.07 -4.71
C ILE A 486 38.57 -4.28 -3.50
N GLN A 487 39.82 -3.80 -3.55
CA GLN A 487 40.39 -2.96 -2.49
C GLN A 487 39.73 -1.58 -2.39
N GLU A 488 39.39 -0.95 -3.53
CA GLU A 488 38.65 0.32 -3.51
C GLU A 488 37.25 0.13 -2.94
N VAL A 489 36.56 -0.98 -3.28
CA VAL A 489 35.26 -1.30 -2.68
C VAL A 489 35.40 -1.51 -1.18
N LEU A 490 36.41 -2.26 -0.72
CA LEU A 490 36.68 -2.45 0.69
C LEU A 490 36.91 -1.12 1.42
N TYR A 491 37.66 -0.20 0.82
CA TYR A 491 37.87 1.15 1.37
C TYR A 491 36.55 1.91 1.54
N VAL A 492 35.67 1.86 0.52
CA VAL A 492 34.33 2.46 0.59
C VAL A 492 33.49 1.83 1.71
N LEU A 493 33.50 0.50 1.85
CA LEU A 493 32.73 -0.20 2.89
C LEU A 493 33.25 0.10 4.30
N ASN A 494 34.56 0.21 4.48
CA ASN A 494 35.15 0.56 5.78
C ASN A 494 34.87 2.03 6.17
N ALA A 495 34.62 2.90 5.20
CA ALA A 495 34.24 4.30 5.46
C ALA A 495 32.76 4.47 5.86
N MET A 496 31.90 3.48 5.61
CA MET A 496 30.49 3.50 6.02
C MET A 496 30.32 3.36 7.53
N THR A 497 29.22 3.87 8.06
CA THR A 497 28.90 3.74 9.51
C THR A 497 28.76 2.26 9.89
N ASP A 498 29.43 1.83 10.97
CA ASP A 498 29.42 0.45 11.50
C ASP A 498 28.17 0.14 12.34
N GLU A 499 26.99 0.46 11.81
CA GLU A 499 25.71 0.23 12.47
C GLU A 499 24.66 -0.23 11.45
N SER A 500 24.01 -1.35 11.75
CA SER A 500 22.91 -1.88 10.95
C SER A 500 21.65 -1.06 11.14
N ILE A 501 20.79 -1.05 10.12
CA ILE A 501 19.44 -0.50 10.23
C ILE A 501 18.47 -1.44 10.97
N TYR A 502 18.89 -2.67 11.25
CA TYR A 502 18.14 -3.65 12.04
C TYR A 502 18.79 -3.88 13.41
N ASP A 503 17.97 -3.86 14.46
CA ASP A 503 18.41 -4.13 15.83
C ASP A 503 18.68 -5.61 16.10
N GLY A 504 19.42 -5.88 17.19
CA GLY A 504 19.69 -7.23 17.66
C GLY A 504 20.33 -8.14 16.60
N GLN A 505 19.85 -9.37 16.52
CA GLN A 505 20.34 -10.44 15.64
C GLN A 505 19.53 -10.51 14.34
N ARG A 506 19.29 -9.36 13.72
CA ARG A 506 18.60 -9.22 12.42
C ARG A 506 19.56 -8.60 11.42
N LEU A 507 19.47 -8.84 10.12
CA LEU A 507 20.48 -8.37 9.15
C LEU A 507 19.89 -7.54 8.01
N ALA A 508 20.62 -6.52 7.57
CA ALA A 508 20.37 -5.74 6.36
C ALA A 508 20.84 -6.49 5.10
N GLN A 509 20.14 -6.27 3.98
CA GLN A 509 20.52 -6.72 2.65
C GLN A 509 21.57 -5.75 2.04
N PRO A 510 22.39 -6.19 1.06
CA PRO A 510 23.42 -5.34 0.44
C PRO A 510 22.91 -4.01 -0.11
N ASP A 511 21.72 -3.98 -0.72
CA ASP A 511 21.09 -2.78 -1.24
C ASP A 511 20.77 -1.74 -0.15
N GLU A 512 20.30 -2.18 1.00
CA GLU A 512 20.02 -1.34 2.18
C GLU A 512 21.31 -0.78 2.76
N VAL A 513 22.36 -1.60 2.87
CA VAL A 513 23.69 -1.13 3.32
C VAL A 513 24.22 -0.06 2.38
N TRP A 514 24.10 -0.28 1.07
CA TRP A 514 24.53 0.66 0.05
C TRP A 514 23.73 1.97 0.10
N ASN A 515 22.40 1.89 0.11
CA ASN A 515 21.51 3.04 0.07
C ASN A 515 21.63 3.93 1.31
N PHE A 516 21.75 3.32 2.49
CA PHE A 516 21.78 4.05 3.76
C PHE A 516 23.20 4.30 4.28
N ARG A 517 24.22 3.86 3.52
CA ARG A 517 25.66 4.09 3.80
C ARG A 517 26.07 3.64 5.21
N ARG A 518 25.46 2.55 5.68
CA ARG A 518 25.68 2.00 7.02
C ARG A 518 25.34 0.52 7.06
N GLY A 519 26.10 -0.24 7.85
CA GLY A 519 25.86 -1.67 8.03
C GLY A 519 26.79 -2.29 9.05
N ASP A 520 26.38 -3.41 9.61
CA ASP A 520 27.23 -4.28 10.43
C ASP A 520 28.30 -4.97 9.56
N GLY A 521 29.39 -5.43 10.18
CA GLY A 521 30.46 -6.13 9.46
C GLY A 521 30.03 -7.37 8.68
N ILE A 522 29.00 -8.10 9.12
CA ILE A 522 28.43 -9.22 8.36
C ILE A 522 27.79 -8.72 7.06
N GLU A 523 27.05 -7.62 7.15
CA GLU A 523 26.29 -7.04 6.04
C GLU A 523 27.23 -6.41 5.00
N LYS A 524 28.29 -5.74 5.47
CA LYS A 524 29.37 -5.24 4.61
C LYS A 524 30.12 -6.37 3.90
N ALA A 525 30.38 -7.48 4.59
CA ALA A 525 31.00 -8.65 3.98
C ALA A 525 30.11 -9.25 2.88
N LEU A 526 28.79 -9.32 3.10
CA LEU A 526 27.84 -9.80 2.09
C LEU A 526 27.74 -8.88 0.89
N LEU A 527 27.76 -7.55 1.08
CA LEU A 527 27.83 -6.60 -0.02
C LEU A 527 29.12 -6.79 -0.84
N LEU A 528 30.27 -6.99 -0.18
CA LEU A 528 31.52 -7.28 -0.87
C LEU A 528 31.44 -8.60 -1.66
N ALA A 529 30.80 -9.63 -1.10
CA ALA A 529 30.61 -10.92 -1.77
C ALA A 529 29.73 -10.77 -3.02
N ASP A 530 28.59 -10.09 -2.90
CA ASP A 530 27.70 -9.76 -4.00
C ASP A 530 28.45 -8.99 -5.11
N TYR A 531 29.27 -7.99 -4.71
CA TYR A 531 30.14 -7.27 -5.63
C TYR A 531 31.08 -8.19 -6.43
N ILE A 532 31.78 -9.10 -5.74
CA ILE A 532 32.75 -10.02 -6.36
C ILE A 532 32.04 -10.97 -7.34
N VAL A 533 30.87 -11.49 -6.97
CA VAL A 533 30.10 -12.43 -7.81
C VAL A 533 29.74 -11.80 -9.15
N GLN A 534 29.19 -10.57 -9.17
CA GLN A 534 28.82 -9.94 -10.45
C GLN A 534 30.04 -9.49 -11.25
N LYS A 535 31.17 -9.17 -10.60
CA LYS A 535 32.37 -8.67 -11.29
C LYS A 535 33.11 -9.77 -12.07
N ASP A 536 33.37 -10.91 -11.45
CA ASP A 536 34.25 -11.96 -12.00
C ASP A 536 33.45 -13.12 -12.61
N GLY A 537 32.19 -13.32 -12.20
CA GLY A 537 31.32 -14.41 -12.66
C GLY A 537 31.74 -15.82 -12.22
N LYS A 538 33.05 -16.03 -12.03
CA LYS A 538 33.66 -17.16 -11.35
C LYS A 538 34.00 -16.72 -9.94
N ALA A 539 33.16 -17.08 -9.00
CA ALA A 539 33.34 -16.75 -7.60
C ALA A 539 33.52 -18.04 -6.82
N ASP A 540 34.60 -18.14 -6.05
CA ASP A 540 34.73 -19.09 -4.94
C ASP A 540 34.94 -18.25 -3.68
N ILE A 541 33.84 -18.00 -2.96
CA ILE A 541 33.80 -17.12 -1.80
C ILE A 541 33.41 -17.93 -0.58
N VAL A 542 34.18 -17.77 0.49
CA VAL A 542 33.86 -18.32 1.81
C VAL A 542 33.78 -17.18 2.82
N ILE A 543 32.63 -17.02 3.46
CA ILE A 543 32.44 -16.09 4.57
C ILE A 543 32.34 -16.91 5.86
N THR A 544 33.24 -16.66 6.80
CA THR A 544 33.21 -17.25 8.14
C THR A 544 32.91 -16.17 9.16
N ILE A 545 31.87 -16.41 9.96
CA ILE A 545 31.40 -15.54 11.04
C ILE A 545 31.65 -16.29 12.34
N GLU A 546 32.51 -15.74 13.19
CA GLU A 546 32.87 -16.28 14.51
C GLU A 546 32.62 -15.20 15.55
N ASN A 547 31.40 -15.17 16.09
CA ASN A 547 30.89 -14.11 16.94
C ASN A 547 31.09 -12.73 16.28
N HIS A 548 31.98 -11.91 16.83
CA HIS A 548 32.24 -10.54 16.38
C HIS A 548 33.25 -10.44 15.23
N LYS A 549 33.80 -11.56 14.76
CA LYS A 549 34.81 -11.58 13.69
C LYS A 549 34.19 -12.13 12.42
N VAL A 550 34.30 -11.37 11.34
CA VAL A 550 33.84 -11.76 10.01
C VAL A 550 35.04 -11.81 9.07
N ARG A 551 35.23 -12.94 8.41
CA ARG A 551 36.28 -13.16 7.42
C ARG A 551 35.65 -13.55 6.10
N LEU A 552 35.98 -12.84 5.03
CA LEU A 552 35.63 -13.21 3.66
C LEU A 552 36.90 -13.61 2.94
N ILE A 553 36.92 -14.80 2.37
CA ILE A 553 38.01 -15.31 1.54
C ILE A 553 37.50 -15.43 0.10
N SER A 554 38.26 -14.88 -0.84
CA SER A 554 37.97 -15.02 -2.28
C SER A 554 39.27 -15.02 -3.06
N ASN A 555 39.44 -16.00 -3.96
CA ASN A 555 40.62 -16.16 -4.84
C ASN A 555 41.97 -16.02 -4.09
N GLY A 556 42.07 -16.62 -2.89
CA GLY A 556 43.26 -16.58 -2.04
C GLY A 556 43.49 -15.28 -1.25
N SER A 557 42.66 -14.26 -1.43
CA SER A 557 42.69 -13.02 -0.65
C SER A 557 41.73 -13.09 0.54
N GLU A 558 42.12 -12.50 1.67
CA GLU A 558 41.31 -12.43 2.88
C GLU A 558 40.93 -10.99 3.23
N TYR A 559 39.64 -10.77 3.51
CA TYR A 559 39.06 -9.50 3.91
C TYR A 559 38.39 -9.66 5.28
N ARG A 560 38.57 -8.68 6.17
CA ARG A 560 38.13 -8.77 7.56
C ARG A 560 37.20 -7.64 7.93
N PHE A 561 36.13 -7.97 8.65
CA PHE A 561 35.20 -7.01 9.23
C PHE A 561 34.94 -7.35 10.69
N LYS A 562 34.52 -6.36 11.46
CA LYS A 562 34.06 -6.52 12.84
C LYS A 562 32.53 -6.43 12.88
N SER A 563 31.91 -7.36 13.57
CA SER A 563 30.45 -7.39 13.75
C SER A 563 30.09 -7.12 15.21
N ASN A 564 29.02 -6.36 15.42
CA ASN A 564 28.38 -6.21 16.72
C ASN A 564 27.35 -7.31 16.99
N LYS A 565 27.06 -8.14 15.97
CA LYS A 565 26.17 -9.29 16.04
C LYS A 565 26.96 -10.52 16.44
N SER A 566 26.31 -11.50 17.05
CA SER A 566 26.99 -12.66 17.65
C SER A 566 26.49 -13.96 17.04
N PHE A 567 26.83 -14.18 15.77
CA PHE A 567 26.51 -15.40 15.05
C PHE A 567 27.74 -16.31 14.92
N ASN A 568 27.48 -17.59 14.65
CA ASN A 568 28.50 -18.54 14.24
C ASN A 568 28.00 -19.24 12.97
N LYS A 569 28.56 -18.87 11.82
CA LYS A 569 28.09 -19.30 10.50
C LYS A 569 29.22 -19.38 9.48
N THR A 570 29.12 -20.35 8.57
CA THR A 570 29.97 -20.43 7.38
C THR A 570 29.09 -20.42 6.14
N ILE A 571 29.37 -19.50 5.22
CA ILE A 571 28.65 -19.32 3.96
C ILE A 571 29.63 -19.58 2.82
N GLU A 572 29.31 -20.50 1.92
CA GLU A 572 30.05 -20.75 0.69
C GLU A 572 29.19 -20.31 -0.50
N ILE A 573 29.74 -19.47 -1.38
CA ILE A 573 29.11 -19.01 -2.61
C ILE A 573 30.03 -19.42 -3.76
N LYS A 574 29.54 -20.31 -4.64
CA LYS A 574 30.29 -20.84 -5.77
C LYS A 574 29.59 -20.56 -7.09
N SER A 575 30.35 -20.11 -8.07
CA SER A 575 29.90 -19.93 -9.45
C SER A 575 30.94 -20.46 -10.44
N ASN A 576 30.47 -21.19 -11.46
CA ASN A 576 31.33 -21.73 -12.52
C ASN A 576 31.57 -20.74 -13.67
N ASP A 577 30.62 -19.83 -13.92
CA ASP A 577 30.71 -18.69 -14.86
C ASP A 577 29.55 -17.68 -14.60
N ILE A 578 29.53 -16.56 -15.34
CA ILE A 578 28.53 -15.49 -15.20
C ILE A 578 27.08 -15.97 -15.38
N ASN A 579 26.84 -17.02 -16.16
CA ASN A 579 25.49 -17.47 -16.55
C ASN A 579 25.03 -18.73 -15.78
N SER A 580 25.89 -19.30 -14.95
CA SER A 580 25.61 -20.50 -14.17
C SER A 580 24.85 -20.15 -12.88
N PRO A 581 23.89 -20.98 -12.44
CA PRO A 581 23.26 -20.79 -11.15
C PRO A 581 24.29 -20.92 -10.02
N LEU A 582 24.18 -20.04 -9.03
CA LEU A 582 25.05 -20.07 -7.86
C LEU A 582 24.79 -21.31 -7.01
N THR A 583 25.86 -21.96 -6.59
CA THR A 583 25.79 -22.97 -5.54
C THR A 583 26.02 -22.29 -4.20
N LEU A 584 25.00 -22.33 -3.34
CA LEU A 584 25.01 -21.70 -2.02
C LEU A 584 24.96 -22.76 -0.93
N ILE A 585 25.91 -22.69 0.00
CA ILE A 585 25.94 -23.58 1.17
C ILE A 585 26.03 -22.71 2.42
N VAL A 586 25.14 -22.93 3.39
CA VAL A 586 25.21 -22.27 4.69
C VAL A 586 25.25 -23.31 5.79
N ARG A 587 26.22 -23.20 6.69
CA ARG A 587 26.42 -24.08 7.85
C ARG A 587 26.35 -23.23 9.13
#